data_AF-A0A060S938-F1
#
_entry.id   AF-A0A060S938-F1
#
_cell.length_a   1.000
_cell.length_b   1.000
_cell.length_c   1.000
_cell.angle_alpha   90.00
_cell.angle_beta   90.00
_cell.angle_gamma   90.00
#
_symmetry.space_group_name_H-M   'P 1'
#
loop_
_entity.id
_entity.type
_entity.pdbx_description
1 polymer ?
#
loop_
_entity_poly.entity_id
_entity_poly.type
_entity_poly.pdbx_seq_one_letter_code
_entity_poly.pdbx_strand_id
1 'polypeptide(L)'
;MSPVVIQRVLAPSDALVEEAVSLLLKAMEGDPFMYVACEGNETTRAHMARMMVREHVCWGEFWTATEDDELVGFMTWFPPQSELAIPKDERAKLAAPFMAALSGDGKQYIATVVRFFMSRLIGNHGTDRVSPQMGEEFPQFVAQCIGTPNGKHDGWWLRIAMTRTDKQRQGICRKLLEPVRQKVS
;
A
#
# COMPACT_ATOMS: atom_id res chain seq x y z
N MET A 1 0.47 13.40 -28.49
CA MET A 1 0.42 12.92 -27.09
C MET A 1 1.80 13.10 -26.53
N SER A 2 1.92 13.81 -25.41
CA SER A 2 3.19 13.99 -24.74
C SER A 2 3.68 12.64 -24.21
N PRO A 3 5.00 12.41 -24.15
CA PRO A 3 5.52 11.15 -23.62
C PRO A 3 5.28 11.09 -22.11
N VAL A 4 4.72 9.96 -21.64
CA VAL A 4 4.68 9.66 -20.20
C VAL A 4 6.09 9.38 -19.69
N VAL A 5 6.52 10.13 -18.69
CA VAL A 5 7.81 9.99 -18.01
C VAL A 5 7.63 9.13 -16.76
N ILE A 6 8.47 8.12 -16.59
CA ILE A 6 8.49 7.24 -15.41
C ILE A 6 9.72 7.57 -14.58
N GLN A 7 9.54 7.84 -13.29
CA GLN A 7 10.66 8.13 -12.39
C GLN A 7 10.42 7.66 -10.96
N ARG A 8 11.51 7.23 -10.31
CA ARG A 8 11.54 7.04 -8.86
C ARG A 8 11.74 8.39 -8.21
N VAL A 9 10.89 8.73 -7.25
CA VAL A 9 11.02 9.97 -6.49
C VAL A 9 11.51 9.59 -5.09
N LEU A 10 12.76 9.95 -4.78
CA LEU A 10 13.40 9.58 -3.50
C LEU A 10 12.92 10.41 -2.32
N ALA A 11 12.56 11.68 -2.58
CA ALA A 11 12.08 12.62 -1.58
C ALA A 11 10.92 13.43 -2.19
N PRO A 12 9.71 12.83 -2.33
CA PRO A 12 8.57 13.53 -2.90
C PRO A 12 8.18 14.71 -2.00
N SER A 13 7.76 15.82 -2.62
CA SER A 13 7.19 16.94 -1.89
C SER A 13 5.85 16.57 -1.27
N ASP A 14 5.44 17.27 -0.21
CA ASP A 14 4.10 17.07 0.36
C ASP A 14 2.99 17.29 -0.68
N ALA A 15 3.18 18.23 -1.61
CA ALA A 15 2.24 18.48 -2.70
C ALA A 15 2.08 17.24 -3.61
N LEU A 16 3.18 16.59 -4.00
CA LEU A 16 3.13 15.38 -4.80
C LEU A 16 2.50 14.19 -4.04
N VAL A 17 2.77 14.10 -2.73
CA VAL A 17 2.11 13.09 -1.89
C VAL A 17 0.60 13.30 -1.84
N GLU A 18 0.13 14.54 -1.65
CA GLU A 18 -1.31 14.84 -1.63
C GLU A 18 -1.95 14.66 -3.02
N GLU A 19 -1.24 14.91 -4.11
CA GLU A 19 -1.70 14.60 -5.47
C GLU A 19 -1.88 13.09 -5.68
N ALA A 20 -0.93 12.27 -5.22
CA ALA A 20 -1.05 10.81 -5.25
C ALA A 20 -2.19 10.29 -4.37
N VAL A 21 -2.39 10.90 -3.20
CA VAL A 21 -3.54 10.60 -2.32
C VAL A 21 -4.86 10.93 -3.02
N SER A 22 -4.95 12.09 -3.68
CA SER A 22 -6.15 12.47 -4.45
C SER A 22 -6.43 11.48 -5.58
N LEU A 23 -5.39 11.08 -6.33
CA LEU A 23 -5.49 10.08 -7.39
C LEU A 23 -5.97 8.73 -6.83
N LEU A 24 -5.40 8.28 -5.71
CA LEU A 24 -5.80 7.04 -5.02
C LEU A 24 -7.27 7.06 -4.61
N LEU A 25 -7.72 8.13 -3.94
CA LEU A 25 -9.11 8.28 -3.49
C LEU A 25 -10.09 8.24 -4.66
N LYS A 26 -9.76 8.91 -5.76
CA LYS A 26 -10.57 8.92 -6.97
C LYS A 26 -10.59 7.55 -7.67
N ALA A 27 -9.45 6.87 -7.73
CA ALA A 27 -9.36 5.54 -8.33
C ALA A 27 -10.08 4.45 -7.52
N MET A 28 -10.24 4.66 -6.21
CA MET A 28 -10.96 3.77 -5.30
C MET A 28 -12.37 4.26 -4.97
N GLU A 29 -12.92 5.18 -5.77
CA GLU A 29 -14.30 5.63 -5.60
C GLU A 29 -15.26 4.43 -5.79
N GLY A 30 -16.12 4.21 -4.79
CA GLY A 30 -17.03 3.07 -4.76
C GLY A 30 -16.38 1.73 -4.39
N ASP A 31 -15.10 1.69 -4.05
CA ASP A 31 -14.43 0.45 -3.60
C ASP A 31 -15.05 -0.04 -2.27
N PRO A 32 -15.62 -1.26 -2.22
CA PRO A 32 -16.29 -1.77 -1.02
C PRO A 32 -15.33 -1.93 0.16
N PHE A 33 -14.07 -2.25 -0.09
CA PHE A 33 -13.08 -2.40 0.98
C PHE A 33 -12.79 -1.04 1.64
N MET A 34 -12.52 0.00 0.85
CA MET A 34 -12.32 1.35 1.38
C MET A 34 -13.55 1.87 2.11
N TYR A 35 -14.75 1.61 1.59
CA TYR A 35 -15.99 2.00 2.25
C TYR A 35 -16.10 1.37 3.64
N VAL A 36 -15.93 0.04 3.74
CA VAL A 36 -16.05 -0.67 5.03
C VAL A 36 -14.91 -0.30 5.99
N ALA A 37 -13.66 -0.28 5.50
CA ALA A 37 -12.49 0.05 6.32
C ALA A 37 -12.51 1.48 6.88
N CYS A 38 -13.24 2.39 6.24
CA CYS A 38 -13.36 3.78 6.64
C CYS A 38 -14.76 4.15 7.15
N GLU A 39 -15.64 3.17 7.38
CA GLU A 39 -17.01 3.39 7.90
C GLU A 39 -17.85 4.34 7.02
N GLY A 40 -17.59 4.36 5.71
CA GLY A 40 -18.19 5.30 4.77
C GLY A 40 -17.79 6.77 4.98
N ASN A 41 -16.84 7.05 5.87
CA ASN A 41 -16.43 8.41 6.23
C ASN A 41 -15.28 8.90 5.34
N GLU A 42 -15.52 10.02 4.64
CA GLU A 42 -14.57 10.65 3.72
C GLU A 42 -13.28 11.14 4.40
N THR A 43 -13.38 11.69 5.61
CA THR A 43 -12.21 12.14 6.37
C THR A 43 -11.33 10.95 6.78
N THR A 44 -11.95 9.87 7.29
CA THR A 44 -11.26 8.62 7.62
C THR A 44 -10.61 8.02 6.37
N ARG A 45 -11.30 8.04 5.23
CA ARG A 45 -10.79 7.59 3.93
C ARG A 45 -9.54 8.36 3.51
N ALA A 46 -9.56 9.68 3.64
CA ALA A 46 -8.40 10.52 3.34
C ALA A 46 -7.21 10.22 4.27
N HIS A 47 -7.46 9.97 5.56
CA HIS A 47 -6.39 9.57 6.49
C HIS A 47 -5.78 8.20 6.13
N MET A 48 -6.62 7.22 5.76
CA MET A 48 -6.14 5.91 5.33
C MET A 48 -5.28 6.02 4.06
N ALA A 49 -5.74 6.77 3.06
CA ALA A 49 -5.00 6.99 1.82
C ALA A 49 -3.63 7.66 2.07
N ARG A 50 -3.59 8.71 2.91
CA ARG A 50 -2.33 9.36 3.31
C ARG A 50 -1.38 8.40 4.01
N MET A 51 -1.89 7.60 4.96
CA MET A 51 -1.10 6.58 5.65
C MET A 51 -0.49 5.59 4.64
N MET A 52 -1.29 5.07 3.71
CA MET A 52 -0.85 4.10 2.70
C MET A 52 0.24 4.66 1.77
N VAL A 53 0.10 5.91 1.31
CA VAL A 53 1.10 6.55 0.45
C VAL A 53 2.37 6.89 1.24
N ARG A 54 2.24 7.56 2.40
CA ARG A 54 3.39 8.01 3.20
C ARG A 54 4.25 6.86 3.72
N GLU A 55 3.65 5.72 4.04
CA GLU A 55 4.38 4.52 4.43
C GLU A 55 5.48 4.15 3.41
N HIS A 56 5.19 4.26 2.11
CA HIS A 56 6.14 3.91 1.05
C HIS A 56 7.11 5.03 0.71
N VAL A 57 6.74 6.28 1.00
CA VAL A 57 7.67 7.40 0.96
C VAL A 57 8.74 7.23 2.04
N CYS A 58 8.36 6.75 3.23
CA CYS A 58 9.28 6.58 4.34
C CYS A 58 10.17 5.33 4.22
N TRP A 59 9.61 4.19 3.79
CA TRP A 59 10.32 2.89 3.89
C TRP A 59 10.29 2.04 2.61
N GLY A 60 9.69 2.55 1.54
CA GLY A 60 9.53 1.82 0.29
C GLY A 60 10.18 2.52 -0.89
N GLU A 61 9.66 2.21 -2.08
CA GLU A 61 9.90 2.99 -3.28
C GLU A 61 8.60 3.63 -3.76
N PHE A 62 8.69 4.92 -4.11
CA PHE A 62 7.61 5.69 -4.69
C PHE A 62 7.95 6.05 -6.14
N TRP A 63 7.18 5.51 -7.07
CA TRP A 63 7.36 5.69 -8.51
C TRP A 63 6.19 6.45 -9.10
N THR A 64 6.48 7.43 -9.95
CA THR A 64 5.48 8.29 -10.58
C THR A 64 5.50 8.13 -12.09
N ALA A 65 4.33 8.31 -12.69
CA ALA A 65 4.13 8.50 -14.11
C ALA A 65 3.58 9.91 -14.31
N THR A 66 4.31 10.75 -15.04
CA THR A 66 3.91 12.12 -15.33
C THR A 66 3.74 12.36 -16.83
N GLU A 67 2.78 13.19 -17.20
CA GLU A 67 2.56 13.65 -18.58
C GLU A 67 2.22 15.14 -18.50
N ASP A 68 2.93 15.99 -19.25
CA ASP A 68 2.77 17.46 -19.19
C ASP A 68 2.85 18.03 -17.76
N ASP A 69 3.81 17.52 -16.98
CA ASP A 69 4.04 17.83 -15.56
C ASP A 69 2.90 17.45 -14.59
N GLU A 70 1.86 16.74 -15.06
CA GLU A 70 0.78 16.23 -14.21
C GLU A 70 1.00 14.78 -13.78
N LEU A 71 0.62 14.42 -12.56
CA LEU A 71 0.60 13.03 -12.13
C LEU A 71 -0.54 12.26 -12.83
N VAL A 72 -0.18 11.28 -13.65
CA VAL A 72 -1.13 10.41 -14.37
C VAL A 72 -1.17 8.99 -13.80
N GLY A 73 -0.24 8.63 -12.94
CA GLY A 73 -0.23 7.36 -12.23
C GLY A 73 0.93 7.26 -11.25
N PHE A 74 0.85 6.30 -10.34
CA PHE A 74 1.94 6.01 -9.43
C PHE A 74 1.93 4.54 -8.99
N MET A 75 3.09 4.07 -8.53
CA MET A 75 3.23 2.77 -7.90
C MET A 75 4.05 2.88 -6.62
N THR A 76 3.70 2.06 -5.64
CA THR A 76 4.46 1.94 -4.40
C THR A 76 4.90 0.51 -4.15
N TRP A 77 6.13 0.36 -3.72
CA TRP A 77 6.77 -0.94 -3.53
C TRP A 77 7.47 -1.03 -2.19
N PHE A 78 7.49 -2.21 -1.60
CA PHE A 78 8.50 -2.58 -0.61
C PHE A 78 9.57 -3.45 -1.25
N PRO A 79 10.84 -3.02 -1.23
CA PRO A 79 11.97 -3.91 -1.54
C PRO A 79 12.05 -5.10 -0.56
N PRO A 80 12.79 -6.16 -0.91
CA PRO A 80 13.07 -7.26 0.00
C PRO A 80 13.57 -6.76 1.36
N GLN A 81 13.14 -7.43 2.43
CA GLN A 81 13.49 -7.13 3.83
C GLN A 81 13.07 -5.74 4.38
N SER A 82 12.61 -4.81 3.55
CA SER A 82 12.31 -3.43 3.97
C SER A 82 11.12 -3.32 4.92
N GLU A 83 10.02 -4.03 4.66
CA GLU A 83 8.82 -3.95 5.50
C GLU A 83 9.08 -4.43 6.95
N LEU A 84 9.99 -5.39 7.13
CA LEU A 84 10.35 -5.94 8.43
C LEU A 84 11.23 -5.00 9.25
N ALA A 85 11.97 -4.12 8.57
CA ALA A 85 12.83 -3.13 9.19
C ALA A 85 12.08 -1.89 9.67
N ILE A 86 10.77 -1.77 9.38
CA ILE A 86 9.97 -0.60 9.77
C ILE A 86 9.81 -0.57 11.30
N PRO A 87 10.25 0.51 11.99
CA PRO A 87 10.03 0.66 13.42
C PRO A 87 8.52 0.73 13.72
N LYS A 88 8.07 -0.08 14.69
CA LYS A 88 6.64 -0.20 15.03
C LYS A 88 6.03 1.11 15.50
N ASP A 89 6.79 1.88 16.26
CA ASP A 89 6.39 3.19 16.80
C ASP A 89 6.25 4.23 15.68
N GLU A 90 7.17 4.26 14.72
CA GLU A 90 7.08 5.16 13.55
C GLU A 90 5.90 4.81 12.65
N ARG A 91 5.66 3.51 12.40
CA ARG A 91 4.48 3.06 11.66
C ARG A 91 3.18 3.45 12.37
N ALA A 92 3.16 3.35 13.70
CA ALA A 92 2.02 3.76 14.51
C ALA A 92 1.76 5.28 14.43
N LYS A 93 2.81 6.12 14.39
CA LYS A 93 2.67 7.58 14.19
C LYS A 93 1.98 7.92 12.87
N LEU A 94 2.36 7.25 11.77
CA LEU A 94 1.69 7.45 10.48
C LEU A 94 0.22 6.97 10.49
N ALA A 95 -0.09 5.89 11.21
CA ALA A 95 -1.44 5.37 11.33
C ALA A 95 -2.33 6.17 12.31
N ALA A 96 -1.74 6.97 13.19
CA ALA A 96 -2.45 7.62 14.29
C ALA A 96 -3.65 8.49 13.84
N PRO A 97 -3.56 9.34 12.80
CA PRO A 97 -4.71 10.12 12.33
C PRO A 97 -5.87 9.24 11.85
N PHE A 98 -5.56 8.15 11.14
CA PHE A 98 -6.57 7.18 10.69
C PHE A 98 -7.21 6.48 11.90
N MET A 99 -6.40 5.97 12.82
CA MET A 99 -6.90 5.28 14.01
C MET A 99 -7.72 6.21 14.93
N ALA A 100 -7.37 7.50 15.00
CA ALA A 100 -8.12 8.49 15.78
C ALA A 100 -9.49 8.82 15.14
N ALA A 101 -9.59 8.79 13.82
CA ALA A 101 -10.82 9.08 13.08
C ALA A 101 -11.85 7.94 13.09
N LEU A 102 -11.42 6.70 13.40
CA LEU A 102 -12.31 5.54 13.50
C LEU A 102 -13.16 5.57 14.77
N SER A 103 -14.39 5.06 14.65
CA SER A 103 -15.26 4.77 15.80
C SER A 103 -14.69 3.61 16.65
N GLY A 104 -15.34 3.32 17.78
CA GLY A 104 -15.01 2.14 18.59
C GLY A 104 -15.14 0.84 17.78
N ASP A 105 -16.23 0.72 17.01
CA ASP A 105 -16.48 -0.44 16.16
C ASP A 105 -15.52 -0.47 14.96
N GLY A 106 -15.21 0.68 14.38
CA GLY A 106 -14.20 0.80 13.32
C GLY A 106 -12.81 0.35 13.78
N LYS A 107 -12.39 0.75 14.99
CA LYS A 107 -11.14 0.28 15.60
C LYS A 107 -11.16 -1.22 15.83
N GLN A 108 -12.27 -1.76 16.34
CA GLN A 108 -12.42 -3.21 16.54
C GLN A 108 -12.41 -3.96 15.21
N TYR A 109 -13.05 -3.42 14.17
CA TYR A 109 -13.05 -3.97 12.82
C TYR A 109 -11.63 -4.01 12.24
N ILE A 110 -10.89 -2.90 12.27
CA ILE A 110 -9.50 -2.85 11.81
C ILE A 110 -8.61 -3.79 12.64
N ALA A 111 -8.76 -3.81 13.97
CA ALA A 111 -8.03 -4.70 14.86
C ALA A 111 -8.39 -6.18 14.69
N THR A 112 -9.54 -6.50 14.09
CA THR A 112 -9.97 -7.87 13.82
C THR A 112 -9.67 -8.24 12.39
N VAL A 113 -10.27 -7.56 11.41
CA VAL A 113 -10.17 -7.89 9.98
C VAL A 113 -8.84 -7.47 9.40
N VAL A 114 -8.39 -6.23 9.62
CA VAL A 114 -7.10 -5.79 9.06
C VAL A 114 -5.95 -6.41 9.85
N ARG A 115 -6.03 -6.56 11.17
CA ARG A 115 -5.03 -7.34 11.91
C ARG A 115 -5.02 -8.79 11.46
N PHE A 116 -6.16 -9.43 11.20
CA PHE A 116 -6.22 -10.80 10.71
C PHE A 116 -5.67 -10.91 9.29
N PHE A 117 -6.02 -10.02 8.36
CA PHE A 117 -5.45 -10.00 7.01
C PHE A 117 -3.96 -9.63 7.00
N MET A 118 -3.53 -8.67 7.82
CA MET A 118 -2.14 -8.17 7.86
C MET A 118 -1.22 -9.05 8.71
N SER A 119 -1.67 -9.60 9.85
CA SER A 119 -0.88 -10.59 10.61
C SER A 119 -0.67 -11.86 9.79
N ARG A 120 -1.67 -12.24 9.00
CA ARG A 120 -1.58 -13.27 7.97
C ARG A 120 -0.60 -12.90 6.87
N LEU A 121 -0.69 -11.70 6.30
CA LEU A 121 0.23 -11.23 5.26
C LEU A 121 1.68 -11.05 5.74
N ILE A 122 1.95 -10.78 7.03
CA ILE A 122 3.28 -10.36 7.52
C ILE A 122 3.99 -11.46 8.33
N GLY A 123 3.38 -12.64 8.57
CA GLY A 123 4.06 -13.77 9.21
C GLY A 123 4.60 -13.47 10.62
N ASN A 124 3.90 -12.64 11.39
CA ASN A 124 4.37 -12.20 12.69
C ASN A 124 3.76 -13.07 13.81
N HIS A 125 4.58 -13.96 14.39
CA HIS A 125 4.22 -14.92 15.46
C HIS A 125 4.08 -14.25 16.86
N GLY A 126 3.31 -13.17 16.96
CA GLY A 126 3.25 -12.37 18.18
C GLY A 126 1.84 -12.03 18.67
N THR A 127 1.39 -12.79 19.67
CA THR A 127 0.36 -12.51 20.70
C THR A 127 -1.12 -12.77 20.37
N ASP A 128 -1.56 -13.94 20.84
CA ASP A 128 -2.76 -14.26 21.62
C ASP A 128 -4.07 -13.54 21.29
N ARG A 129 -4.91 -14.25 20.51
CA ARG A 129 -6.41 -14.34 20.55
C ARG A 129 -7.05 -14.69 19.20
N VAL A 130 -6.30 -15.31 18.29
CA VAL A 130 -6.86 -15.97 17.10
C VAL A 130 -6.43 -17.44 17.16
N SER A 131 -7.29 -18.39 16.77
CA SER A 131 -6.99 -19.82 16.89
C SER A 131 -5.61 -20.17 16.30
N PRO A 132 -4.80 -21.02 16.98
CA PRO A 132 -3.41 -21.30 16.58
C PRO A 132 -3.26 -21.78 15.14
N GLN A 133 -4.27 -22.47 14.61
CA GLN A 133 -4.24 -23.08 13.28
C GLN A 133 -4.30 -22.05 12.15
N MET A 134 -4.90 -20.87 12.36
CA MET A 134 -5.21 -19.94 11.27
C MET A 134 -4.17 -18.83 11.05
N GLY A 135 -3.15 -18.71 11.90
CA GLY A 135 -2.09 -17.69 11.80
C GLY A 135 -0.89 -18.10 10.93
N GLU A 136 -0.65 -19.41 10.78
CA GLU A 136 0.47 -19.96 10.04
C GLU A 136 0.14 -20.25 8.56
N GLU A 137 -1.14 -20.49 8.26
CA GLU A 137 -1.62 -20.91 6.94
C GLU A 137 -1.40 -19.86 5.85
N PHE A 138 -1.48 -18.57 6.16
CA PHE A 138 -1.38 -17.54 5.12
C PHE A 138 0.05 -17.19 4.72
N PRO A 139 1.01 -16.98 5.64
CA PRO A 139 2.42 -16.88 5.25
C PRO A 139 2.87 -18.11 4.46
N GLN A 140 2.42 -19.31 4.87
CA GLN A 140 2.65 -20.54 4.13
C GLN A 140 1.95 -20.54 2.76
N PHE A 141 0.70 -20.08 2.67
CA PHE A 141 -0.02 -19.95 1.41
C PHE A 141 0.68 -18.98 0.45
N VAL A 142 1.11 -17.82 0.94
CA VAL A 142 1.90 -16.85 0.17
C VAL A 142 3.23 -17.47 -0.27
N ALA A 143 3.93 -18.15 0.65
CA ALA A 143 5.17 -18.86 0.34
C ALA A 143 4.95 -19.95 -0.72
N GLN A 144 3.83 -20.68 -0.66
CA GLN A 144 3.43 -21.67 -1.66
C GLN A 144 3.12 -21.02 -3.01
N CYS A 145 2.37 -19.91 -3.03
CA CYS A 145 2.04 -19.17 -4.25
C CYS A 145 3.27 -18.57 -4.93
N ILE A 146 4.22 -18.05 -4.15
CA ILE A 146 5.46 -17.45 -4.66
C ILE A 146 6.50 -18.55 -4.98
N GLY A 147 6.35 -19.75 -4.40
CA GLY A 147 7.27 -20.89 -4.59
C GLY A 147 8.55 -20.80 -3.76
N THR A 148 8.57 -19.97 -2.71
CA THR A 148 9.72 -19.82 -1.80
C THR A 148 9.23 -19.76 -0.36
N PRO A 149 9.87 -20.50 0.58
CA PRO A 149 9.53 -20.48 2.01
C PRO A 149 9.67 -19.08 2.64
N ASN A 150 10.42 -18.19 1.99
CA ASN A 150 10.70 -16.83 2.41
C ASN A 150 10.04 -15.80 1.50
N GLY A 151 9.00 -16.15 0.72
CA GLY A 151 8.52 -15.34 -0.40
C GLY A 151 8.28 -13.86 -0.06
N LYS A 152 7.83 -13.56 1.16
CA LYS A 152 7.69 -12.17 1.62
C LYS A 152 8.99 -11.47 2.01
N HIS A 153 9.94 -12.20 2.56
CA HIS A 153 11.24 -11.69 2.96
C HIS A 153 12.11 -11.33 1.75
N ASP A 154 12.07 -12.19 0.73
CA ASP A 154 12.98 -12.13 -0.42
C ASP A 154 12.34 -11.47 -1.64
N GLY A 155 11.03 -11.22 -1.61
CA GLY A 155 10.25 -10.68 -2.71
C GLY A 155 10.08 -9.16 -2.67
N TRP A 156 9.87 -8.58 -3.85
CA TRP A 156 9.35 -7.22 -3.99
C TRP A 156 7.84 -7.19 -3.87
N TRP A 157 7.31 -6.29 -3.06
CA TRP A 157 5.87 -6.20 -2.79
C TRP A 157 5.27 -4.95 -3.39
N LEU A 158 4.46 -5.12 -4.44
CA LEU A 158 3.61 -4.06 -4.95
C LEU A 158 2.46 -3.82 -3.98
N ARG A 159 2.35 -2.61 -3.44
CA ARG A 159 1.29 -2.27 -2.48
C ARG A 159 0.21 -1.41 -3.11
N ILE A 160 0.59 -0.46 -3.96
CA ILE A 160 -0.35 0.44 -4.65
C ILE A 160 0.07 0.53 -6.12
N ALA A 161 -0.89 0.39 -7.02
CA ALA A 161 -0.74 0.67 -8.44
C ALA A 161 -1.96 1.42 -8.93
N MET A 162 -1.78 2.68 -9.29
CA MET A 162 -2.90 3.54 -9.68
C MET A 162 -2.59 4.27 -10.98
N THR A 163 -3.61 4.42 -11.81
CA THR A 163 -3.59 5.25 -13.03
C THR A 163 -4.84 6.11 -13.04
N ARG A 164 -4.68 7.39 -13.37
CA ARG A 164 -5.76 8.35 -13.49
C ARG A 164 -6.82 7.84 -14.47
N THR A 165 -8.10 8.02 -14.14
CA THR A 165 -9.21 7.36 -14.86
C THR A 165 -9.23 7.66 -16.36
N ASP A 166 -8.94 8.90 -16.77
CA ASP A 166 -8.84 9.34 -18.17
C ASP A 166 -7.59 8.80 -18.91
N LYS A 167 -6.63 8.26 -18.17
CA LYS A 167 -5.36 7.72 -18.70
C LYS A 167 -5.29 6.19 -18.62
N GLN A 168 -6.35 5.52 -18.15
CA GLN A 168 -6.41 4.07 -18.10
C GLN A 168 -6.37 3.44 -19.49
N ARG A 169 -5.95 2.16 -19.56
CA ARG A 169 -5.79 1.37 -20.80
C ARG A 169 -4.72 1.88 -21.78
N GLN A 170 -3.87 2.82 -21.36
CA GLN A 170 -2.75 3.35 -22.15
C GLN A 170 -1.40 2.69 -21.81
N GLY A 171 -1.40 1.63 -20.99
CA GLY A 171 -0.19 0.91 -20.60
C GLY A 171 0.68 1.61 -19.55
N ILE A 172 0.17 2.64 -18.87
CA ILE A 172 0.92 3.39 -17.83
C ILE A 172 1.38 2.47 -16.68
N CYS A 173 0.49 1.67 -16.10
CA CYS A 173 0.89 0.69 -15.07
C CYS A 173 1.97 -0.28 -15.58
N ARG A 174 1.93 -0.71 -16.85
CA ARG A 174 2.97 -1.57 -17.41
C ARG A 174 4.32 -0.85 -17.46
N LYS A 175 4.32 0.43 -17.85
CA LYS A 175 5.54 1.27 -17.84
C LYS A 175 6.07 1.50 -16.41
N LEU A 176 5.19 1.73 -15.43
CA LEU A 176 5.56 1.87 -14.01
C LEU A 176 6.17 0.59 -13.42
N LEU A 177 5.76 -0.58 -13.90
CA LEU A 177 6.28 -1.87 -13.45
C LEU A 177 7.70 -2.15 -13.97
N GLU A 178 8.05 -1.64 -15.15
CA GLU A 178 9.28 -2.00 -15.86
C GLU A 178 10.58 -1.75 -15.07
N PRO A 179 10.77 -0.60 -14.39
CA PRO A 179 11.99 -0.36 -13.62
C PRO A 179 12.17 -1.34 -12.45
N VAL A 180 11.08 -1.81 -11.84
CA VAL A 180 11.14 -2.81 -10.76
C VAL A 180 11.36 -4.20 -11.35
N ARG A 181 10.74 -4.51 -12.50
CA ARG A 181 10.96 -5.77 -13.23
C ARG A 181 12.45 -6.01 -13.52
N GLN A 182 13.18 -4.97 -13.92
CA GLN A 182 14.62 -5.03 -14.17
C GLN A 182 15.47 -5.28 -12.91
N LYS A 183 14.95 -4.99 -11.72
CA LYS A 183 15.64 -5.25 -10.44
C LYS A 183 15.44 -6.68 -9.92
N VAL A 184 14.40 -7.36 -10.40
CA VAL A 184 14.01 -8.70 -9.93
C VAL A 184 14.38 -9.83 -10.88
N SER A 185 14.75 -9.49 -12.12
CA SER A 185 15.30 -10.39 -13.14
C SER A 185 16.79 -10.62 -12.95
#